data_AF-A0A091HD59-F1
#
_entry.id   AF-A0A091HD59-F1
#
_cell.length_a   1.000
_cell.length_b   1.000
_cell.length_c   1.000
_cell.angle_alpha   90.00
_cell.angle_beta   90.00
_cell.angle_gamma   90.00
#
_symmetry.space_group_name_H-M   'P 1'
#
loop_
_entity.id
_entity.type
_entity.pdbx_description
1 polymer ?
#
loop_
_entity_poly.entity_id
_entity_poly.type
_entity_poly.pdbx_seq_one_letter_code
_entity_poly.pdbx_strand_id
1 'polypeptide(L)'
;FAFTLPSTNQAEPSKRFEWAVLPQGMKNSPTLCQLYFMTNVAWALRPVRAMFHSALIYHYMDDILIARQTPITDAALQTIHTVLGKSGLVIAPENIQRSAPWKYLGWRITDGQVRPQKIELHTDIKTLKDAQRLLRELQWIRSIVGITNDDLAPLLSWLTGIDAGAPRTCSAEQRTALQQITRKL
;
A
#
# COMPACT_ATOMS: atom_id res chain seq x y z
N PHE A 1 -19.49 7.83 -12.87
CA PHE A 1 -19.72 6.37 -12.61
C PHE A 1 -20.91 6.24 -11.67
N ALA A 2 -21.96 5.51 -12.03
CA ALA A 2 -23.16 5.40 -11.21
C ALA A 2 -23.23 4.07 -10.44
N PHE A 3 -23.74 4.10 -9.21
CA PHE A 3 -24.02 2.91 -8.38
C PHE A 3 -25.38 3.02 -7.71
N THR A 4 -25.93 1.89 -7.27
CA THR A 4 -27.25 1.80 -6.66
C THR A 4 -27.12 1.27 -5.24
N LEU A 5 -27.71 1.97 -4.27
CA LEU A 5 -27.81 1.49 -2.89
C LEU A 5 -29.17 0.80 -2.70
N PRO A 6 -29.19 -0.51 -2.36
CA PRO A 6 -30.43 -1.21 -2.05
C PRO A 6 -31.01 -0.71 -0.72
N SER A 7 -32.33 -0.72 -0.61
CA SER A 7 -33.02 -0.46 0.65
C SER A 7 -33.17 -1.75 1.47
N THR A 8 -33.22 -1.62 2.79
CA THR A 8 -33.48 -2.77 3.69
C THR A 8 -34.80 -3.42 3.30
N ASN A 9 -34.76 -4.71 2.99
CA ASN A 9 -35.92 -5.50 2.56
C ASN A 9 -36.72 -4.89 1.39
N GLN A 10 -36.08 -4.11 0.51
CA GLN A 10 -36.75 -3.44 -0.62
C GLN A 10 -37.89 -2.51 -0.19
N ALA A 11 -37.86 -1.98 1.05
CA ALA A 11 -38.91 -1.12 1.58
C ALA A 11 -39.15 0.16 0.74
N GLU A 12 -38.14 0.60 -0.02
CA GLU A 12 -38.21 1.73 -0.94
C GLU A 12 -37.46 1.44 -2.25
N PRO A 13 -37.79 2.13 -3.36
CA PRO A 13 -37.00 2.06 -4.59
C PRO A 13 -35.52 2.35 -4.32
N SER A 14 -34.65 1.54 -4.92
CA SER A 14 -33.21 1.66 -4.68
C SER A 14 -32.69 3.01 -5.19
N LYS A 15 -31.88 3.68 -4.37
CA LYS A 15 -31.37 5.03 -4.67
C LYS A 15 -30.14 4.93 -5.55
N ARG A 16 -30.09 5.73 -6.63
CA ARG A 16 -28.97 5.77 -7.57
C ARG A 16 -28.10 6.99 -7.31
N PHE A 17 -26.80 6.78 -7.22
CA PHE A 17 -25.79 7.80 -6.97
C PHE A 17 -24.78 7.81 -8.11
N GLU A 18 -24.15 8.96 -8.33
CA GLU A 18 -23.00 9.10 -9.22
C GLU A 18 -21.79 9.61 -8.45
N TRP A 19 -20.64 8.99 -8.73
CA TRP A 19 -19.34 9.44 -8.26
C TRP A 19 -18.98 10.79 -8.89
N ALA A 20 -18.90 11.83 -8.05
CA ALA A 20 -18.36 13.13 -8.42
C ALA A 20 -16.82 13.18 -8.39
N VAL A 21 -16.19 12.21 -7.72
CA VAL A 21 -14.73 12.09 -7.54
C VAL A 21 -14.26 10.68 -7.93
N LEU A 22 -12.94 10.50 -8.08
CA LEU A 22 -12.33 9.22 -8.44
C LEU A 22 -12.74 8.11 -7.45
N PRO A 23 -13.41 7.04 -7.92
CA PRO A 23 -13.88 5.99 -7.03
C PRO A 23 -12.70 5.15 -6.53
N GLN A 24 -12.71 4.84 -5.24
CA GLN A 24 -11.75 3.91 -4.64
C GLN A 24 -12.00 2.48 -5.15
N GLY A 25 -10.94 1.73 -5.45
CA GLY A 25 -11.03 0.32 -5.87
C GLY A 25 -11.30 0.09 -7.37
N MET A 26 -11.46 1.14 -8.17
CA MET A 26 -11.49 1.00 -9.62
C MET A 26 -10.09 0.69 -10.17
N LYS A 27 -9.97 -0.30 -11.07
CA LYS A 27 -8.67 -0.72 -11.65
C LYS A 27 -7.91 0.41 -12.36
N ASN A 28 -8.63 1.38 -12.93
CA ASN A 28 -8.06 2.55 -13.60
C ASN A 28 -7.84 3.74 -12.65
N SER A 29 -8.35 3.66 -11.42
CA SER A 29 -8.21 4.73 -10.42
C SER A 29 -6.74 5.01 -10.10
N PRO A 30 -5.85 4.01 -9.92
CA PRO A 30 -4.42 4.27 -9.75
C PRO A 30 -3.81 5.05 -10.92
N THR A 31 -4.09 4.69 -12.17
CA THR A 31 -3.53 5.39 -13.35
C THR A 31 -4.09 6.80 -13.52
N LEU A 32 -5.38 6.99 -13.28
CA LEU A 32 -6.03 8.31 -13.35
C LEU A 32 -5.61 9.21 -12.20
N CYS A 33 -5.51 8.68 -10.97
CA CYS A 33 -4.82 9.36 -9.87
C CYS A 33 -3.37 9.63 -10.24
N GLN A 34 -2.63 8.71 -10.85
CA GLN A 34 -1.24 8.98 -11.19
C GLN A 34 -1.13 10.14 -12.18
N LEU A 35 -1.94 10.17 -13.24
CA LEU A 35 -1.91 11.24 -14.24
C LEU A 35 -2.39 12.59 -13.67
N TYR A 36 -3.54 12.60 -12.99
CA TYR A 36 -4.16 13.82 -12.49
C TYR A 36 -3.50 14.31 -11.18
N PHE A 37 -3.20 13.38 -10.28
CA PHE A 37 -2.61 13.67 -8.98
C PHE A 37 -1.09 13.83 -9.08
N MET A 38 -0.32 13.07 -9.87
CA MET A 38 1.13 13.40 -10.00
C MET A 38 1.32 14.78 -10.63
N THR A 39 0.54 15.18 -11.63
CA THR A 39 0.70 16.52 -12.22
C THR A 39 0.34 17.63 -11.23
N ASN A 40 -0.79 17.50 -10.52
CA ASN A 40 -1.21 18.49 -9.52
C ASN A 40 -0.33 18.48 -8.27
N VAL A 41 0.00 17.32 -7.70
CA VAL A 41 0.86 17.19 -6.52
C VAL A 41 2.30 17.57 -6.84
N ALA A 42 2.85 17.19 -7.99
CA ALA A 42 4.19 17.64 -8.37
C ALA A 42 4.23 19.17 -8.52
N TRP A 43 3.18 19.78 -9.06
CA TRP A 43 3.06 21.23 -9.15
C TRP A 43 2.92 21.88 -7.77
N ALA A 44 2.08 21.33 -6.90
CA ALA A 44 1.91 21.78 -5.51
C ALA A 44 3.18 21.61 -4.67
N LEU A 45 3.98 20.58 -4.94
CA LEU A 45 5.26 20.31 -4.27
C LEU A 45 6.41 21.14 -4.82
N ARG A 46 6.28 21.77 -6.00
CA ARG A 46 7.33 22.61 -6.60
C ARG A 46 7.82 23.72 -5.67
N PRO A 47 6.95 24.54 -5.04
CA PRO A 47 7.38 25.52 -4.04
C PRO A 47 8.03 24.86 -2.81
N VAL A 48 7.55 23.69 -2.37
CA VAL A 48 8.16 22.95 -1.25
C VAL A 48 9.57 22.48 -1.60
N ARG A 49 9.79 21.96 -2.80
CA ARG A 49 11.11 21.57 -3.33
C ARG A 49 12.05 22.77 -3.42
N ALA A 50 11.54 23.94 -3.81
CA ALA A 50 12.32 25.18 -3.84
C ALA A 50 12.64 25.75 -2.45
N MET A 51 11.84 25.47 -1.42
CA MET A 51 12.20 25.84 -0.05
C MET A 51 13.25 24.92 0.55
N PHE A 52 13.26 23.64 0.15
CA PHE A 52 14.12 22.61 0.72
C PHE A 52 15.04 21.95 -0.31
N HIS A 53 15.94 22.74 -0.90
CA HIS A 53 16.88 22.27 -1.94
C HIS A 53 17.78 21.09 -1.50
N SER A 54 18.09 20.98 -0.21
CA SER A 54 18.93 19.91 0.35
C SER A 54 18.13 18.69 0.84
N ALA A 55 16.80 18.72 0.75
CA ALA A 55 15.94 17.61 1.16
C ALA A 55 15.60 16.70 -0.02
N LEU A 56 15.55 15.40 0.24
CA LEU A 56 15.00 14.41 -0.67
C LEU A 56 13.49 14.35 -0.46
N ILE A 57 12.72 14.68 -1.50
CA ILE A 57 11.26 14.67 -1.47
C ILE A 57 10.75 13.60 -2.44
N TYR A 58 10.27 12.50 -1.88
CA TYR A 58 9.58 11.43 -2.60
C TYR A 58 8.07 11.60 -2.44
N HIS A 59 7.33 11.37 -3.52
CA HIS A 59 5.88 11.39 -3.52
C HIS A 59 5.37 10.17 -4.27
N TYR A 60 4.36 9.52 -3.72
CA TYR A 60 3.69 8.40 -4.36
C TYR A 60 2.22 8.42 -3.97
N MET A 61 1.34 8.65 -4.95
CA MET A 61 -0.09 8.85 -4.72
C MET A 61 -0.33 9.89 -3.62
N ASP A 62 -0.87 9.47 -2.48
CA ASP A 62 -1.22 10.33 -1.35
C ASP A 62 -0.09 10.42 -0.29
N ASP A 63 0.99 9.64 -0.43
CA ASP A 63 2.11 9.62 0.52
C ASP A 63 3.26 10.53 0.05
N ILE A 64 3.72 11.40 0.96
CA ILE A 64 4.88 12.29 0.75
C ILE A 64 5.93 11.98 1.83
N LEU A 65 7.15 11.62 1.40
CA LEU A 65 8.31 11.44 2.27
C LEU A 65 9.30 12.58 2.05
N ILE A 66 9.62 13.31 3.12
CA ILE A 66 10.62 14.40 3.12
C ILE A 66 11.77 13.97 4.02
N ALA A 67 12.92 13.65 3.43
CA ALA A 67 14.13 13.25 4.14
C ALA A 67 15.18 14.36 4.09
N ARG A 68 15.73 14.74 5.25
CA ARG A 68 16.73 15.80 5.40
C ARG A 68 17.66 15.49 6.57
N GLN A 69 18.88 15.99 6.52
CA GLN A 69 19.87 15.86 7.60
C GLN A 69 19.44 16.57 8.90
N THR A 70 18.70 17.68 8.80
CA THR A 70 18.17 18.43 9.94
C THR A 70 16.67 18.19 10.11
N PRO A 71 16.18 18.09 11.37
CA PRO A 71 14.75 17.87 11.63
C PRO A 71 13.89 19.00 11.06
N ILE A 72 12.64 18.69 10.72
CA ILE A 72 11.68 19.69 10.23
C ILE A 72 11.10 20.43 11.44
N THR A 73 11.25 21.75 11.45
CA THR A 73 10.69 22.62 12.48
C THR A 73 9.18 22.79 12.29
N ASP A 74 8.45 23.10 13.35
CA ASP A 74 6.99 23.35 13.25
C ASP A 74 6.65 24.49 12.29
N ALA A 75 7.46 25.55 12.24
CA ALA A 75 7.29 26.65 11.28
C ALA A 75 7.41 26.17 9.81
N ALA A 76 8.35 25.27 9.54
CA ALA A 76 8.50 24.66 8.23
C ALA A 76 7.30 23.76 7.88
N LEU A 77 6.79 22.98 8.84
CA LEU A 77 5.57 22.19 8.65
C LEU A 77 4.36 23.07 8.34
N GLN A 78 4.14 24.15 9.09
CA GLN A 78 3.03 25.08 8.83
C GLN A 78 3.12 25.73 7.44
N THR A 79 4.33 26.04 6.99
CA THR A 79 4.56 26.55 5.63
C THR A 79 4.18 25.49 4.59
N ILE A 80 4.59 24.23 4.78
CA ILE A 80 4.22 23.12 3.90
C ILE A 80 2.69 22.95 3.86
N HIS A 81 2.01 22.93 5.02
CA HIS A 81 0.56 22.85 5.09
C HIS A 81 -0.14 23.97 4.31
N THR A 82 0.34 25.21 4.47
CA THR A 82 -0.25 26.37 3.79
C THR A 82 -0.06 26.28 2.28
N VAL A 83 1.13 25.88 1.83
CA VAL A 83 1.46 25.75 0.41
C VAL A 83 0.64 24.63 -0.26
N LEU A 84 0.55 23.47 0.39
CA LEU A 84 -0.24 22.34 -0.12
C LEU A 84 -1.75 22.62 -0.05
N GLY A 85 -2.22 23.28 1.01
CA GLY A 85 -3.61 23.67 1.18
C GLY A 85 -4.10 24.65 0.10
N LYS A 86 -3.25 25.56 -0.37
CA LYS A 86 -3.56 26.43 -1.53
C LYS A 86 -3.86 25.64 -2.82
N SER A 87 -3.33 24.43 -2.93
CA SER A 87 -3.55 23.53 -4.06
C SER A 87 -4.67 22.51 -3.79
N GLY A 88 -5.44 22.68 -2.71
CA GLY A 88 -6.51 21.76 -2.31
C GLY A 88 -6.04 20.47 -1.63
N LEU A 89 -4.75 20.34 -1.32
CA LEU A 89 -4.18 19.17 -0.63
C LEU A 89 -4.17 19.40 0.88
N VAL A 90 -5.03 18.68 1.60
CA VAL A 90 -5.14 18.76 3.05
C VAL A 90 -4.43 17.58 3.68
N ILE A 91 -3.42 17.85 4.51
CA ILE A 91 -2.73 16.83 5.31
C ILE A 91 -3.37 16.79 6.69
N ALA A 92 -3.87 15.61 7.07
CA ALA A 92 -4.41 15.37 8.39
C ALA A 92 -3.28 15.32 9.44
N PRO A 93 -3.33 16.11 10.54
CA PRO A 93 -2.26 16.16 11.54
C PRO A 93 -1.86 14.80 12.12
N GLU A 94 -2.84 13.90 12.27
CA GLU A 94 -2.67 12.54 12.78
C GLU A 94 -1.82 11.63 11.87
N ASN A 95 -1.73 11.94 10.58
CA ASN A 95 -0.98 11.15 9.61
C ASN A 95 0.48 11.62 9.49
N ILE A 96 0.87 12.69 10.20
CA ILE A 96 2.23 13.24 10.15
C ILE A 96 3.16 12.42 11.05
N GLN A 97 4.09 11.71 10.43
CA GLN A 97 5.09 10.91 11.13
C GLN A 97 6.38 11.73 11.36
N ARG A 98 6.55 12.28 12.57
CA ARG A 98 7.68 13.17 12.91
C ARG A 98 8.93 12.46 13.41
N SER A 99 8.80 11.25 13.95
CA SER A 99 9.90 10.49 14.54
C SER A 99 9.87 9.03 14.09
N ALA A 100 11.03 8.37 14.16
CA ALA A 100 11.15 6.95 13.88
C ALA A 100 10.27 6.14 14.87
N PRO A 101 9.66 5.02 14.43
CA PRO A 101 9.76 4.43 13.10
C PRO A 101 8.80 5.05 12.08
N TRP A 102 9.32 5.50 10.95
CA TRP A 102 8.49 5.98 9.83
C TRP A 102 7.97 4.81 8.99
N LYS A 103 6.75 4.92 8.51
CA LYS A 103 6.12 3.99 7.57
C LYS A 103 5.97 4.67 6.23
N TYR A 104 6.50 4.06 5.17
CA TYR A 104 6.38 4.56 3.80
C TYR A 104 6.27 3.39 2.82
N LEU A 105 5.18 3.31 2.05
CA LEU A 105 4.97 2.26 1.04
C LEU A 105 5.18 0.82 1.54
N GLY A 106 4.76 0.53 2.77
CA GLY A 106 4.93 -0.80 3.39
C GLY A 106 6.33 -1.06 3.96
N TRP A 107 7.23 -0.06 3.96
CA TRP A 107 8.52 -0.10 4.62
C TRP A 107 8.48 0.60 5.96
N ARG A 108 9.21 0.04 6.93
CA ARG A 108 9.53 0.63 8.22
C ARG A 108 10.95 1.18 8.17
N ILE A 109 11.07 2.49 8.26
CA ILE A 109 12.32 3.24 8.23
C ILE A 109 12.67 3.64 9.67
N THR A 110 13.92 3.40 10.05
CA THR A 110 14.53 3.81 11.32
C THR A 110 15.88 4.46 11.01
N ASP A 111 16.50 5.13 11.99
CA ASP A 111 17.74 5.90 11.77
C ASP A 111 18.90 5.09 11.17
N GLY A 112 18.93 3.77 11.42
CA GLY A 112 20.00 2.90 10.93
C GLY A 112 19.57 1.85 9.89
N GLN A 113 18.27 1.61 9.69
CA GLN A 113 17.80 0.48 8.87
C GLN A 113 16.43 0.73 8.24
N VAL A 114 16.26 0.22 7.01
CA VAL A 114 14.99 0.13 6.30
C VAL A 114 14.61 -1.34 6.25
N ARG A 115 13.50 -1.70 6.88
CA ARG A 115 12.97 -3.08 6.90
C ARG A 115 11.56 -3.09 6.35
N PRO A 116 11.09 -4.16 5.69
CA PRO A 116 9.67 -4.28 5.39
C PRO A 116 8.85 -4.22 6.69
N GLN A 117 7.63 -3.69 6.60
CA GLN A 117 6.69 -3.73 7.72
C GLN A 117 6.44 -5.20 8.12
N LYS A 118 6.24 -5.45 9.42
CA LYS A 118 6.07 -6.82 9.95
C LYS A 118 4.97 -7.54 9.15
N ILE A 119 5.34 -8.68 8.57
CA ILE A 119 4.42 -9.57 7.87
C ILE A 119 4.27 -10.80 8.76
N GLU A 120 3.06 -11.00 9.26
CA GLU A 120 2.72 -12.20 10.00
C GLU A 120 2.32 -13.27 9.00
N LEU A 121 3.26 -14.16 8.69
CA LEU A 121 3.02 -15.25 7.76
C LEU A 121 2.05 -16.26 8.39
N HIS A 122 0.86 -16.35 7.81
CA HIS A 122 -0.14 -17.32 8.21
C HIS A 122 0.13 -18.63 7.46
N THR A 123 0.80 -19.58 8.11
CA THR A 123 1.18 -20.87 7.51
C THR A 123 0.10 -21.96 7.63
N ASP A 124 -1.00 -21.69 8.34
CA ASP A 124 -2.15 -22.59 8.41
C ASP A 124 -3.07 -22.37 7.21
N ILE A 125 -2.85 -23.13 6.14
CA ILE A 125 -3.58 -23.00 4.89
C ILE A 125 -4.73 -24.01 4.87
N LYS A 126 -5.96 -23.50 5.01
CA LYS A 126 -7.18 -24.31 4.96
C LYS A 126 -8.01 -24.04 3.71
N THR A 127 -7.94 -22.82 3.17
CA THR A 127 -8.77 -22.37 2.05
C THR A 127 -7.94 -21.76 0.92
N LEU A 128 -8.53 -21.62 -0.27
CA LEU A 128 -7.93 -20.87 -1.38
C LEU A 128 -7.57 -19.44 -0.97
N LYS A 129 -8.42 -18.78 -0.16
CA LYS A 129 -8.16 -17.44 0.37
C LYS A 129 -6.90 -17.38 1.22
N ASP A 130 -6.67 -18.39 2.07
CA ASP A 130 -5.48 -18.45 2.92
C ASP A 130 -4.22 -18.62 2.07
N ALA A 131 -4.27 -19.48 1.05
CA ALA A 131 -3.17 -19.67 0.11
C ALA A 131 -2.87 -18.40 -0.69
N GLN A 132 -3.91 -17.70 -1.18
CA GLN A 132 -3.77 -16.42 -1.87
C GLN A 132 -3.12 -15.36 -0.98
N ARG A 133 -3.50 -15.32 0.31
CA ARG A 133 -2.90 -14.40 1.27
C ARG A 133 -1.42 -14.70 1.48
N LEU A 134 -1.07 -15.96 1.73
CA LEU A 134 0.31 -16.36 1.94
C LEU A 134 1.18 -16.08 0.71
N LEU A 135 0.75 -16.46 -0.49
CA LEU A 135 1.54 -16.20 -1.70
C LEU A 135 1.70 -14.70 -1.97
N ARG A 136 0.70 -13.88 -1.68
CA ARG A 136 0.82 -12.42 -1.80
C ARG A 136 1.89 -11.86 -0.84
N GLU A 137 1.91 -12.34 0.40
CA GLU A 137 2.89 -11.96 1.41
C GLU A 137 4.31 -12.42 1.01
N LEU A 138 4.45 -13.65 0.52
CA LEU A 138 5.71 -14.19 0.02
C LEU A 138 6.22 -13.45 -1.23
N GLN A 139 5.33 -13.11 -2.15
CA GLN A 139 5.68 -12.33 -3.35
C GLN A 139 6.17 -10.93 -2.98
N TRP A 140 5.62 -10.32 -1.94
CA TRP A 140 6.06 -9.01 -1.46
C TRP A 140 7.49 -9.04 -0.89
N ILE A 141 7.82 -10.06 -0.09
CA ILE A 141 9.14 -10.16 0.57
C ILE A 141 10.21 -10.82 -0.29
N ARG A 142 9.85 -11.42 -1.44
CA ARG A 142 10.77 -12.25 -2.22
C ARG A 142 12.07 -11.56 -2.59
N SER A 143 12.02 -10.28 -2.96
CA SER A 143 13.20 -9.51 -3.37
C SER A 143 14.11 -9.16 -2.20
N ILE A 144 13.56 -9.10 -1.00
CA ILE A 144 14.24 -8.73 0.24
C ILE A 144 14.97 -9.93 0.82
N VAL A 145 14.31 -11.10 0.75
CA VAL A 145 14.74 -12.35 1.38
C VAL A 145 15.50 -13.26 0.40
N GLY A 146 15.46 -12.95 -0.90
CA GLY A 146 16.09 -13.77 -1.94
C GLY A 146 15.30 -15.05 -2.25
N ILE A 147 13.96 -14.98 -2.16
CA ILE A 147 13.07 -16.07 -2.59
C ILE A 147 13.00 -16.03 -4.12
N THR A 148 13.35 -17.14 -4.75
CA THR A 148 13.36 -17.31 -6.20
C THR A 148 12.00 -17.73 -6.73
N ASN A 149 11.80 -17.67 -8.05
CA ASN A 149 10.58 -18.20 -8.66
C ASN A 149 10.47 -19.72 -8.48
N ASP A 150 11.60 -20.43 -8.43
CA ASP A 150 11.64 -21.89 -8.23
C ASP A 150 11.20 -22.27 -6.81
N ASP A 151 11.56 -21.48 -5.80
CA ASP A 151 11.08 -21.68 -4.42
C ASP A 151 9.54 -21.53 -4.32
N LEU A 152 8.93 -20.68 -5.16
CA LEU A 152 7.49 -20.41 -5.16
C LEU A 152 6.69 -21.33 -6.09
N ALA A 153 7.33 -21.94 -7.09
CA ALA A 153 6.67 -22.76 -8.10
C ALA A 153 5.77 -23.87 -7.52
N PRO A 154 6.19 -24.62 -6.47
CA PRO A 154 5.34 -25.64 -5.86
C PRO A 154 4.05 -25.07 -5.23
N LEU A 155 4.11 -23.81 -4.75
CA LEU A 155 3.01 -23.15 -4.05
C LEU A 155 1.98 -22.54 -5.02
N LEU A 156 2.36 -22.27 -6.27
CA LEU A 156 1.47 -21.71 -7.30
C LEU A 156 0.28 -22.64 -7.61
N SER A 157 0.47 -23.95 -7.43
CA SER A 157 -0.59 -24.95 -7.57
C SER A 157 -1.78 -24.71 -6.64
N TRP A 158 -1.62 -24.00 -5.51
CA TRP A 158 -2.74 -23.64 -4.65
C TRP A 158 -3.67 -22.60 -5.24
N LEU A 159 -3.21 -21.77 -6.18
CA LEU A 159 -3.99 -20.67 -6.75
C LEU A 159 -5.02 -21.12 -7.79
N THR A 160 -5.07 -22.41 -8.14
CA THR A 160 -6.01 -22.93 -9.14
C THR A 160 -7.44 -22.93 -8.61
N GLY A 161 -8.38 -22.32 -9.34
CA GLY A 161 -9.80 -22.29 -8.98
C GLY A 161 -10.31 -20.87 -8.71
N ILE A 162 -11.64 -20.74 -8.59
CA ILE A 162 -12.33 -19.44 -8.51
C ILE A 162 -12.93 -19.22 -7.12
N ASP A 163 -13.28 -20.29 -6.42
CA ASP A 163 -13.94 -20.21 -5.11
C ASP A 163 -12.94 -20.01 -3.96
N ALA A 164 -13.03 -18.84 -3.32
CA ALA A 164 -12.18 -18.44 -2.21
C ALA A 164 -12.32 -19.36 -0.98
N GLY A 165 -13.48 -20.00 -0.80
CA GLY A 165 -13.75 -20.93 0.31
C GLY A 165 -13.30 -22.36 0.06
N ALA A 166 -12.83 -22.68 -1.15
CA ALA A 166 -12.47 -24.06 -1.50
C ALA A 166 -11.36 -24.61 -0.59
N PRO A 167 -11.55 -25.80 0.00
CA PRO A 167 -10.57 -26.38 0.91
C PRO A 167 -9.26 -26.70 0.20
N ARG A 168 -8.15 -26.49 0.89
CA ARG A 168 -6.81 -26.79 0.39
C ARG A 168 -6.11 -27.76 1.31
N THR A 169 -5.44 -28.72 0.69
CA THR A 169 -4.54 -29.65 1.37
C THR A 169 -3.11 -29.29 1.03
N CYS A 170 -2.25 -29.35 2.03
CA CYS A 170 -0.82 -29.10 1.85
C CYS A 170 -0.13 -30.44 1.51
N SER A 171 0.39 -30.56 0.29
CA SER A 171 1.19 -31.71 -0.15
C SER A 171 2.55 -31.72 0.56
N ALA A 172 3.25 -32.87 0.53
CA ALA A 172 4.58 -33.01 1.12
C ALA A 172 5.61 -32.07 0.47
N GLU A 173 5.51 -31.87 -0.84
CA GLU A 173 6.37 -30.96 -1.60
C GLU A 173 6.15 -29.49 -1.17
N GLN A 174 4.89 -29.08 -1.01
CA GLN A 174 4.53 -27.73 -0.55
C GLN A 174 4.99 -27.46 0.89
N ARG A 175 4.90 -28.46 1.79
CA ARG A 175 5.45 -28.34 3.15
C ARG A 175 6.95 -28.13 3.14
N THR A 176 7.65 -28.85 2.28
CA THR A 176 9.11 -28.75 2.13
C THR A 176 9.50 -27.38 1.61
N ALA A 177 8.81 -26.87 0.58
CA ALA A 177 9.02 -25.53 0.05
C ALA A 177 8.76 -24.45 1.12
N LEU A 178 7.68 -24.56 1.90
CA LEU A 178 7.41 -23.64 3.01
C LEU A 178 8.53 -23.66 4.06
N GLN A 179 9.07 -24.82 4.40
CA GLN A 179 10.19 -24.93 5.34
C GLN A 179 11.46 -24.28 4.79
N GLN A 180 11.76 -24.47 3.51
CA GLN A 180 12.90 -23.82 2.85
C GLN A 180 12.75 -22.30 2.84
N ILE A 181 11.56 -21.79 2.54
CA ILE A 181 11.26 -20.35 2.57
C ILE A 181 11.37 -19.80 4.00
N THR A 182 10.83 -20.53 4.99
CA THR A 182 10.92 -20.15 6.42
C THR A 182 12.36 -20.06 6.91
N ARG A 183 13.28 -20.86 6.36
CA ARG A 183 14.71 -20.76 6.69
C ARG A 183 15.41 -19.55 6.09
N LYS A 184 14.88 -18.99 5.00
CA LYS A 184 15.44 -17.79 4.36
C LYS A 184 15.00 -16.50 5.05
N LEU A 185 13.83 -16.53 5.70
CA LEU A 185 13.21 -15.43 6.43
C LEU A 185 13.91 -15.10 7.74
#